data_AF-A0A3N5PDK8-F1
#
_entry.id   AF-A0A3N5PDK8-F1
#
_cell.length_a   1.000
_cell.length_b   1.000
_cell.length_c   1.000
_cell.angle_alpha   90.00
_cell.angle_beta   90.00
_cell.angle_gamma   90.00
#
_symmetry.space_group_name_H-M   'P 1'
#
loop_
_entity.id
_entity.type
_entity.pdbx_description
1 polymer ?
#
loop_
_entity_poly.entity_id
_entity_poly.type
_entity_poly.pdbx_seq_one_letter_code
_entity_poly.pdbx_strand_id
1 'polypeptide(L)'
;MMRKTVAIETSELRKRVRAAIEHSRRNATARRKRLEDAAAAYKELLESTATPLVRMLANALQAEGYNFTVFTPSGGLRMALAKSGDDFIEFTLDASQEEPFAALRVNRTRGRRVVQHERPVKDRTPVDRLSEEDVLQALLEELGPFVER
;
A
#
# COMPACT_ATOMS: atom_id res chain seq x y z
N MET A 1 -31.60 -29.59 31.46
CA MET A 1 -31.40 -28.84 30.20
C MET A 1 -30.84 -29.78 29.15
N MET A 2 -31.63 -30.17 28.14
CA MET A 2 -31.15 -31.01 27.03
C MET A 2 -30.30 -30.15 26.08
N ARG A 3 -29.03 -30.51 25.91
CA ARG A 3 -28.21 -29.98 24.81
C ARG A 3 -28.86 -30.45 23.51
N LYS A 4 -29.25 -29.51 22.64
CA LYS A 4 -29.67 -29.81 21.26
C LYS A 4 -28.51 -30.54 20.57
N THR A 5 -28.69 -31.82 20.27
CA THR A 5 -27.78 -32.59 19.44
C THR A 5 -27.77 -31.97 18.04
N VAL A 6 -26.60 -31.75 17.46
CA VAL A 6 -26.46 -31.23 16.10
C VAL A 6 -27.08 -32.25 15.14
N ALA A 7 -28.25 -31.94 14.57
CA ALA A 7 -28.95 -32.80 13.60
C ALA A 7 -28.46 -32.53 12.17
N ILE A 8 -27.14 -32.59 11.97
CA ILE A 8 -26.54 -32.59 10.62
C ILE A 8 -26.05 -34.01 10.36
N GLU A 9 -26.54 -34.63 9.29
CA GLU A 9 -26.06 -35.94 8.86
C GLU A 9 -24.59 -35.86 8.43
N THR A 10 -23.80 -36.89 8.77
CA THR A 10 -22.36 -36.95 8.45
C THR A 10 -22.10 -36.84 6.95
N SER A 11 -23.01 -37.35 6.11
CA SER A 11 -22.99 -37.22 4.64
C SER A 11 -23.12 -35.77 4.18
N GLU A 12 -24.08 -35.04 4.75
CA GLU A 12 -24.34 -33.62 4.48
C GLU A 12 -23.21 -32.74 5.01
N LEU A 13 -22.68 -33.03 6.21
CA LEU A 13 -21.48 -32.36 6.73
C LEU A 13 -20.28 -32.58 5.80
N ARG A 14 -20.03 -33.82 5.37
CA ARG A 14 -18.92 -34.14 4.44
C ARG A 14 -19.07 -33.42 3.10
N LYS A 15 -20.30 -33.32 2.58
CA LYS A 15 -20.62 -32.58 1.34
C LYS A 15 -20.30 -31.10 1.50
N ARG A 16 -20.75 -30.46 2.59
CA ARG A 16 -20.47 -29.05 2.89
C ARG A 16 -18.99 -28.78 3.09
N VAL A 17 -18.28 -29.64 3.81
CA VAL A 17 -16.82 -29.53 4.01
C VAL A 17 -16.08 -29.62 2.67
N ARG A 18 -16.42 -30.59 1.81
CA ARG A 18 -15.82 -30.69 0.47
C ARG A 18 -16.08 -29.43 -0.36
N ALA A 19 -17.32 -28.92 -0.36
CA ALA A 19 -17.65 -27.69 -1.07
C ALA A 19 -16.86 -26.47 -0.55
N ALA A 20 -16.70 -26.36 0.77
CA ALA A 20 -15.92 -25.29 1.39
C ALA A 20 -14.42 -25.39 1.05
N ILE A 21 -13.84 -26.60 1.04
CA ILE A 21 -12.45 -26.83 0.64
C ILE A 21 -12.24 -26.45 -0.82
N GLU A 22 -13.12 -26.90 -1.72
CA GLU A 22 -13.03 -26.57 -3.14
C GLU A 22 -13.25 -25.07 -3.42
N HIS A 23 -14.11 -24.42 -2.65
CA HIS A 23 -14.25 -22.96 -2.70
C HIS A 23 -12.98 -22.25 -2.20
N SER A 24 -12.42 -22.68 -1.06
CA SER A 24 -11.18 -22.12 -0.51
C SER A 24 -9.99 -22.30 -1.47
N ARG A 25 -9.89 -23.44 -2.15
CA ARG A 25 -8.85 -23.69 -3.16
C ARG A 25 -8.98 -22.74 -4.35
N ARG A 26 -10.18 -22.59 -4.89
CA ARG A 26 -10.45 -21.65 -5.99
C ARG A 26 -10.14 -20.20 -5.60
N ASN A 27 -10.54 -19.79 -4.39
CA ASN A 27 -10.27 -18.45 -3.88
C ASN A 27 -8.77 -18.21 -3.68
N ALA A 28 -8.02 -19.21 -3.22
CA ALA A 28 -6.57 -19.10 -3.05
C ALA A 28 -5.85 -18.88 -4.39
N THR A 29 -6.23 -19.62 -5.44
CA THR A 29 -5.68 -19.41 -6.79
C THR A 29 -6.04 -18.04 -7.34
N ALA A 30 -7.30 -17.60 -7.19
CA ALA A 30 -7.74 -16.28 -7.63
C ALA A 30 -7.01 -15.16 -6.89
N ARG A 31 -6.80 -15.28 -5.57
CA ARG A 31 -6.05 -14.32 -4.76
C ARG A 31 -4.59 -14.24 -5.19
N ARG A 32 -3.95 -15.37 -5.50
CA ARG A 32 -2.55 -15.38 -5.99
C ARG A 32 -2.43 -14.62 -7.31
N LYS A 33 -3.32 -14.90 -8.26
CA LYS A 33 -3.34 -14.18 -9.54
C LYS A 33 -3.52 -12.67 -9.33
N ARG A 34 -4.49 -12.26 -8.50
CA ARG A 34 -4.70 -10.84 -8.16
C ARG A 34 -3.46 -10.18 -7.53
N LEU A 35 -2.75 -10.91 -6.67
CA LEU A 35 -1.50 -10.41 -6.07
C LEU A 35 -0.41 -10.22 -7.13
N GLU A 36 -0.24 -11.18 -8.03
CA GLU A 36 0.75 -11.12 -9.12
C GLU A 36 0.43 -9.96 -10.08
N ASP A 37 -0.83 -9.82 -10.49
CA ASP A 37 -1.30 -8.74 -11.36
C ASP A 37 -1.08 -7.37 -10.69
N ALA A 38 -1.43 -7.24 -9.41
CA ALA A 38 -1.22 -6.00 -8.65
C ALA A 38 0.26 -5.66 -8.42
N ALA A 39 1.11 -6.66 -8.17
CA ALA A 39 2.54 -6.46 -8.02
C ALA A 39 3.19 -5.97 -9.33
N ALA A 40 2.76 -6.51 -10.47
CA ALA A 40 3.20 -6.04 -11.78
C ALA A 40 2.73 -4.60 -12.06
N ALA A 41 1.45 -4.30 -11.80
CA ALA A 41 0.91 -2.95 -11.96
C ALA A 41 1.61 -1.95 -11.03
N TYR A 42 1.93 -2.35 -9.79
CA TYR A 42 2.66 -1.53 -8.84
C TYR A 42 4.08 -1.22 -9.29
N LYS A 43 4.79 -2.22 -9.82
CA LYS A 43 6.11 -2.01 -10.39
C LYS A 43 6.06 -1.01 -11.56
N GLU A 44 5.10 -1.17 -12.46
CA GLU A 44 4.90 -0.26 -13.59
C GLU A 44 4.59 1.17 -13.12
N LEU A 45 3.70 1.32 -12.13
CA LEU A 45 3.38 2.62 -11.51
C LEU A 45 4.64 3.29 -10.95
N LEU A 46 5.49 2.53 -10.24
CA LEU A 46 6.72 3.07 -9.67
C LEU A 46 7.71 3.53 -10.74
N GLU A 47 7.90 2.73 -11.79
CA GLU A 47 8.89 2.99 -12.84
C GLU A 47 8.44 4.13 -13.78
N SER A 48 7.18 4.09 -14.24
CA SER A 48 6.65 5.02 -15.25
C SER A 48 6.19 6.35 -14.68
N THR A 49 5.67 6.36 -13.46
CA THR A 49 4.89 7.49 -12.94
C THR A 49 5.47 8.01 -11.62
N ALA A 50 5.50 7.20 -10.57
CA ALA A 50 5.85 7.68 -9.23
C ALA A 50 7.33 8.10 -9.12
N THR A 51 8.27 7.36 -9.71
CA THR A 51 9.70 7.70 -9.61
C THR A 51 10.03 9.03 -10.30
N PRO A 52 9.62 9.27 -11.57
CA PRO A 52 9.80 10.58 -12.20
C PRO A 52 9.19 11.71 -11.38
N LEU A 53 7.94 11.56 -10.92
CA LEU A 53 7.23 12.55 -10.11
C LEU A 53 7.94 12.88 -8.80
N VAL A 54 8.35 11.86 -8.04
CA VAL A 54 9.05 12.05 -6.77
C VAL A 54 10.39 12.75 -6.98
N ARG A 55 11.11 12.47 -8.07
CA ARG A 55 12.35 13.17 -8.41
C ARG A 55 12.09 14.64 -8.75
N MET A 56 11.06 14.92 -9.56
CA MET A 56 10.66 16.30 -9.87
C MET A 56 10.26 17.06 -8.61
N LEU A 57 9.47 16.43 -7.74
CA LEU A 57 9.03 16.99 -6.47
C LEU A 57 10.22 17.26 -5.53
N ALA A 58 11.16 16.33 -5.40
CA ALA A 58 12.36 16.52 -4.60
C ALA A 58 13.23 17.68 -5.12
N ASN A 59 13.35 17.84 -6.44
CA ASN A 59 14.08 18.97 -7.04
C ASN A 59 13.36 20.30 -6.78
N ALA A 60 12.03 20.33 -6.88
CA ALA A 60 11.24 21.52 -6.57
C ALA A 60 11.37 21.91 -5.08
N LEU A 61 11.26 20.93 -4.18
CA LEU A 61 11.44 21.14 -2.74
C LEU A 61 12.85 21.63 -2.40
N GLN A 62 13.88 21.13 -3.10
CA GLN A 62 15.25 21.60 -2.93
C GLN A 62 15.39 23.09 -3.28
N ALA A 63 14.73 23.57 -4.34
CA ALA A 63 14.72 24.99 -4.70
C ALA A 63 14.08 25.87 -3.61
N GLU A 64 13.10 25.33 -2.88
CA GLU A 64 12.46 25.96 -1.72
C GLU A 64 13.24 25.76 -0.39
N GLY A 65 14.42 25.14 -0.44
CA GLY A 65 15.29 24.92 0.73
C GLY A 65 15.02 23.64 1.52
N TYR A 66 14.11 22.77 1.06
CA TYR A 66 13.80 21.48 1.67
C TYR A 66 14.52 20.33 0.96
N ASN A 67 15.62 19.89 1.56
CA ASN A 67 16.44 18.83 0.97
C ASN A 67 15.85 17.44 1.26
N PHE A 68 15.31 16.81 0.22
CA PHE A 68 14.90 15.41 0.23
C PHE A 68 15.86 14.54 -0.59
N THR A 69 15.98 13.27 -0.24
CA THR A 69 16.73 12.26 -0.97
C THR A 69 15.79 11.12 -1.35
N VAL A 70 15.89 10.66 -2.60
CA VAL A 70 15.04 9.62 -3.16
C VAL A 70 15.80 8.29 -3.19
N PHE A 71 15.16 7.23 -2.70
CA PHE A 71 15.67 5.88 -2.59
C PHE A 71 14.67 4.89 -3.20
N THR A 72 15.16 3.77 -3.72
CA THR A 72 14.32 2.69 -4.25
C THR A 72 14.62 1.36 -3.54
N PRO A 73 14.26 1.22 -2.25
CA PRO A 73 14.54 0.01 -1.48
C PRO A 73 13.61 -1.13 -1.89
N SER A 74 14.15 -2.33 -2.11
CA SER A 74 13.38 -3.57 -2.31
C SER A 74 12.20 -3.49 -3.29
N GLY A 75 12.33 -2.70 -4.37
CA GLY A 75 11.25 -2.50 -5.35
C GLY A 75 10.13 -1.55 -4.91
N GLY A 76 10.35 -0.76 -3.85
CA GLY A 76 9.55 0.39 -3.45
C GLY A 76 10.20 1.72 -3.84
N LEU A 77 9.56 2.83 -3.47
CA LEU A 77 10.05 4.19 -3.70
C LEU A 77 9.91 4.98 -2.41
N ARG A 78 11.00 5.54 -1.91
CA ARG A 78 11.03 6.33 -0.68
C ARG A 78 11.65 7.69 -0.93
N MET A 79 11.04 8.73 -0.39
CA MET A 79 11.58 10.08 -0.32
C MET A 79 11.77 10.45 1.16
N ALA A 80 13.01 10.69 1.57
CA ALA A 80 13.35 10.99 2.97
C ALA A 80 14.05 12.34 3.11
N LEU A 81 13.91 13.01 4.26
CA LEU A 81 14.65 14.24 4.53
C LEU A 81 16.16 13.95 4.63
N ALA A 82 16.98 14.74 3.94
CA ALA A 82 18.42 14.51 3.90
C ALA A 82 19.10 14.58 5.28
N LYS A 83 18.53 15.36 6.20
CA LYS A 83 19.03 15.52 7.58
C LYS A 83 18.63 14.36 8.50
N SER A 84 17.62 13.58 8.13
CA SER A 84 17.06 12.50 8.95
C SER A 84 16.44 11.44 8.04
N GLY A 85 17.12 10.31 7.85
CA GLY A 85 16.60 9.18 7.08
C GLY A 85 15.35 8.52 7.70
N ASP A 86 15.04 8.84 8.96
CA ASP A 86 13.86 8.36 9.68
C ASP A 86 12.58 9.12 9.30
N ASP A 87 12.73 10.32 8.70
CA ASP A 87 11.60 11.13 8.24
C ASP A 87 11.40 10.92 6.74
N PHE A 88 10.36 10.18 6.38
CA PHE A 88 10.14 9.76 5.00
C PHE A 88 8.68 9.59 4.61
N ILE A 89 8.46 9.62 3.31
CA ILE A 89 7.26 9.16 2.62
C ILE A 89 7.69 8.00 1.72
N GLU A 90 7.07 6.83 1.85
CA GLU A 90 7.41 5.62 1.12
C GLU A 90 6.18 5.01 0.47
N PHE A 91 6.28 4.72 -0.82
CA PHE A 91 5.29 3.94 -1.54
C PHE A 91 5.42 2.47 -1.14
N THR A 92 4.26 1.87 -0.87
CA THR A 92 4.11 0.45 -0.53
C THR A 92 2.91 -0.14 -1.26
N LEU A 93 2.91 -1.46 -1.44
CA LEU A 93 1.76 -2.22 -1.92
C LEU A 93 1.13 -2.95 -0.73
N ASP A 94 -0.09 -2.58 -0.36
CA ASP A 94 -0.86 -3.31 0.64
C ASP A 94 -1.68 -4.41 -0.03
N ALA A 95 -1.40 -5.65 0.33
CA ALA A 95 -2.09 -6.86 -0.14
C ALA A 95 -2.87 -7.60 0.96
N SER A 96 -3.12 -6.92 2.09
CA SER A 96 -3.90 -7.43 3.22
C SER A 96 -5.37 -7.61 2.84
N GLN A 97 -5.90 -6.67 2.06
CA GLN A 97 -7.27 -6.66 1.56
C GLN A 97 -7.49 -7.62 0.38
N GLU A 98 -8.75 -7.80 -0.01
CA GLU A 98 -9.08 -8.62 -1.18
C GLU A 98 -8.54 -8.01 -2.47
N GLU A 99 -8.67 -6.71 -2.64
CA GLU A 99 -8.08 -5.96 -3.75
C GLU A 99 -6.81 -5.26 -3.25
N PRO A 100 -5.61 -5.62 -3.72
CA PRO A 100 -4.39 -4.92 -3.33
C PRO A 100 -4.39 -3.49 -3.84
N PHE A 101 -3.80 -2.57 -3.07
CA PHE A 101 -3.77 -1.14 -3.40
C PHE A 101 -2.42 -0.52 -3.03
N ALA A 102 -2.06 0.57 -3.73
CA ALA A 102 -0.86 1.32 -3.42
C ALA A 102 -1.14 2.26 -2.24
N ALA A 103 -0.20 2.30 -1.29
CA ALA A 103 -0.29 3.08 -0.08
C ALA A 103 0.98 3.91 0.14
N LEU A 104 0.83 5.05 0.81
CA LEU A 104 1.92 5.84 1.34
C LEU A 104 2.11 5.49 2.81
N ARG A 105 3.29 4.98 3.14
CA ARG A 105 3.78 4.86 4.51
C ARG A 105 4.58 6.10 4.83
N VAL A 106 4.16 6.81 5.88
CA VAL A 106 4.79 8.04 6.32
C VAL A 106 5.37 7.83 7.70
N ASN A 107 6.61 8.25 7.88
CA ASN A 107 7.26 8.29 9.18
C ASN A 107 7.80 9.71 9.41
N ARG A 108 7.49 10.28 10.57
CA ARG A 108 7.88 11.64 10.93
C ARG A 108 8.18 11.77 12.42
N THR A 109 9.36 12.27 12.74
CA THR A 109 9.83 12.54 14.09
C THR A 109 9.55 13.99 14.49
N ARG A 110 8.62 14.24 15.42
CA ARG A 110 8.34 15.57 15.98
C ARG A 110 8.90 15.67 17.39
N GLY A 111 10.08 16.27 17.53
CA GLY A 111 10.79 16.37 18.80
C GLY A 111 11.14 14.96 19.33
N ARG A 112 10.50 14.55 20.44
CA ARG A 112 10.66 13.20 21.02
C ARG A 112 9.64 12.17 20.54
N ARG A 113 8.66 12.56 19.73
CA ARG A 113 7.57 11.68 19.27
C ARG A 113 7.80 11.24 17.84
N VAL A 114 7.53 9.98 17.55
CA VAL A 114 7.45 9.45 16.19
C VAL A 114 5.98 9.32 15.83
N VAL A 115 5.58 9.92 14.72
CA VAL A 115 4.27 9.76 14.11
C VAL A 115 4.48 8.89 12.88
N GLN A 116 3.82 7.74 12.86
CA GLN A 116 3.81 6.84 11.72
C GLN A 116 2.37 6.56 11.34
N HIS A 117 2.07 6.69 10.06
CA HIS A 117 0.78 6.28 9.51
C HIS A 117 0.96 5.71 8.11
N GLU A 118 -0.07 5.00 7.67
CA GLU A 118 -0.16 4.44 6.33
C GLU A 118 -1.55 4.79 5.79
N ARG A 119 -1.60 5.19 4.52
CA ARG A 119 -2.86 5.50 3.86
C ARG A 119 -2.84 5.11 2.39
N PRO A 120 -3.99 4.80 1.77
CA PRO A 120 -4.06 4.63 0.33
C PRO A 120 -3.60 5.89 -0.42
N VAL A 121 -2.97 5.70 -1.58
CA VAL A 121 -2.72 6.80 -2.54
C VAL A 121 -4.06 7.39 -2.97
N LYS A 122 -5.03 6.52 -3.28
CA LYS A 122 -6.41 6.90 -3.55
C LYS A 122 -7.37 5.81 -3.09
N ASP A 123 -8.41 6.21 -2.37
CA ASP A 123 -9.36 5.26 -1.81
C ASP A 123 -10.02 4.39 -2.87
N ARG A 124 -10.10 3.08 -2.58
CA ARG A 124 -10.80 2.07 -3.39
C ARG A 124 -10.36 2.03 -4.86
N THR A 125 -9.15 2.51 -5.16
CA THR A 125 -8.61 2.54 -6.52
C THR A 125 -7.53 1.48 -6.67
N PRO A 126 -7.74 0.49 -7.56
CA PRO A 126 -6.70 -0.47 -7.92
C PRO A 126 -5.46 0.23 -8.49
N VAL A 127 -4.31 -0.39 -8.31
CA VAL A 127 -3.00 0.19 -8.63
C VAL A 127 -2.88 0.58 -10.11
N ASP A 128 -3.46 -0.23 -11.01
CA ASP A 128 -3.45 -0.03 -12.47
C ASP A 128 -4.33 1.14 -12.95
N ARG A 129 -5.11 1.75 -12.06
CA ARG A 129 -5.99 2.89 -12.36
C ARG A 129 -5.53 4.19 -11.71
N LEU A 130 -4.40 4.18 -11.01
CA LEU A 130 -3.82 5.40 -10.44
C LEU A 130 -3.25 6.26 -11.56
N SER A 131 -3.69 7.51 -11.61
CA SER A 131 -3.13 8.51 -12.51
C SER A 131 -1.94 9.23 -11.87
N GLU A 132 -1.16 9.92 -12.70
CA GLU A 132 -0.10 10.84 -12.25
C GLU A 132 -0.63 11.89 -11.25
N GLU A 133 -1.80 12.47 -11.52
CA GLU A 133 -2.43 13.46 -10.65
C GLU A 133 -2.81 12.86 -9.29
N ASP A 134 -3.33 11.63 -9.26
CA ASP A 134 -3.67 10.95 -8.01
C ASP A 134 -2.43 10.74 -7.13
N VAL A 135 -1.30 10.38 -7.74
CA VAL A 135 -0.02 10.20 -7.05
C VAL A 135 0.52 11.54 -6.54
N LEU A 136 0.49 12.57 -7.38
CA LEU A 136 0.96 13.91 -7.01
C LEU A 136 0.13 14.49 -5.86
N GLN A 137 -1.20 14.46 -5.96
CA GLN A 137 -2.09 14.94 -4.92
C GLN A 137 -1.80 14.25 -3.58
N ALA A 138 -1.66 12.92 -3.60
CA ALA A 138 -1.38 12.16 -2.38
C ALA A 138 -0.04 12.55 -1.74
N LEU A 139 1.00 12.81 -2.54
CA LEU A 139 2.28 13.30 -2.05
C LEU A 139 2.16 14.71 -1.44
N LEU A 140 1.48 15.63 -2.12
CA LEU A 140 1.32 17.01 -1.66
C LEU A 140 0.59 17.10 -0.32
N GLU A 141 -0.44 16.29 -0.13
CA GLU A 141 -1.19 16.19 1.14
C GLU A 141 -0.29 15.76 2.31
N GLU A 142 0.73 14.94 2.06
CA GLU A 142 1.67 14.47 3.09
C GLU A 142 2.85 15.43 3.32
N LEU A 143 3.13 16.36 2.40
CA LEU A 143 4.29 17.25 2.49
C LEU A 143 4.16 18.33 3.55
N GLY A 144 2.97 18.89 3.77
CA GLY A 144 2.73 20.00 4.71
C GLY A 144 3.42 19.80 6.08
N PRO A 145 3.19 18.64 6.74
CA PRO A 145 3.85 18.29 8.00
C PRO A 145 5.40 18.27 7.98
N PHE A 146 6.04 18.11 6.82
CA PHE A 146 7.51 18.11 6.70
C PHE A 146 8.09 19.52 6.51
N VAL A 147 7.33 20.42 5.90
CA VAL A 147 7.74 21.81 5.62
C VAL A 147 7.41 22.78 6.75
N GLU A 148 6.35 22.55 7.54
CA GLU A 148 5.95 23.40 8.68
C GLU A 148 6.87 23.31 9.92
N ARG A 149 8.04 22.66 9.81
CA ARG A 149 8.91 22.35 10.95
C ARG A 149 9.86 23.47 11.34
#